data_AF-A0A3R9I3L3-F1
#
_entry.id   AF-A0A3R9I3L3-F1
#
_cell.length_a   1.000
_cell.length_b   1.000
_cell.length_c   1.000
_cell.angle_alpha   90.00
_cell.angle_beta   90.00
_cell.angle_gamma   90.00
#
_symmetry.space_group_name_H-M   'P 1'
#
loop_
_entity.id
_entity.type
_entity.pdbx_description
1 polymer ?
#
loop_
_entity_poly.entity_id
_entity_poly.type
_entity_poly.pdbx_seq_one_letter_code
_entity_poly.pdbx_strand_id
1 'polypeptide(L)'
;MAEIKYIADQHKQFQDELQKIGDGFSDLITELGNVKTSVSSNLKGEAATALETAIDDLTSKLTKAKTNWHTTNENAKKVEEIIKKADEDSKKIVDEQKGGGSW
;
A
#
# COMPACT_ATOMS: atom_id res chain seq x y z
N MET A 1 -14.56 -1.81 29.09
CA MET A 1 -14.23 -2.58 27.87
C MET A 1 -13.44 -1.66 26.95
N ALA A 2 -12.40 -2.16 26.27
CA ALA A 2 -11.80 -1.40 25.18
C ALA A 2 -12.83 -1.35 24.04
N GLU A 3 -13.23 -0.15 23.63
CA GLU A 3 -14.21 0.05 22.56
C GLU A 3 -13.47 0.01 21.22
N ILE A 4 -13.84 -0.91 20.34
CA ILE A 4 -13.42 -0.83 18.94
C ILE A 4 -14.16 0.36 18.36
N LYS A 5 -13.42 1.40 17.98
CA LYS A 5 -13.99 2.61 17.37
C LYS A 5 -13.42 2.79 15.99
N TYR A 6 -14.25 2.57 14.97
CA TYR A 6 -13.87 2.91 13.61
C TYR A 6 -13.77 4.43 13.45
N ILE A 7 -12.60 4.93 13.03
CA ILE A 7 -12.35 6.36 12.79
C ILE A 7 -12.04 6.55 11.29
N ALA A 8 -13.04 7.00 10.54
CA ALA A 8 -12.97 7.08 9.08
C ALA A 8 -11.79 7.92 8.57
N ASP A 9 -11.54 9.08 9.18
CA ASP A 9 -10.49 9.99 8.73
C ASP A 9 -9.08 9.40 8.93
N GLN A 10 -8.87 8.67 10.03
CA GLN A 10 -7.59 8.00 10.30
C GLN A 10 -7.35 6.84 9.32
N HIS A 11 -8.38 6.06 9.01
CA HIS A 11 -8.28 5.01 8.00
C HIS A 11 -8.04 5.59 6.61
N LYS A 12 -8.72 6.69 6.25
CA LYS A 12 -8.47 7.39 4.99
C LYS A 12 -7.03 7.88 4.90
N GLN A 13 -6.52 8.55 5.93
CA GLN A 13 -5.13 9.02 5.95
C GLN A 13 -4.16 7.85 5.79
N PHE A 14 -4.38 6.74 6.50
CA PHE A 14 -3.54 5.54 6.37
C PHE A 14 -3.56 4.96 4.96
N GLN A 15 -4.74 4.85 4.33
CA GLN A 15 -4.87 4.39 2.94
C GLN A 15 -4.16 5.33 1.96
N ASP A 16 -4.27 6.64 2.16
CA ASP A 16 -3.59 7.64 1.32
C ASP A 16 -2.07 7.53 1.46
N GLU A 17 -1.55 7.25 2.66
CA GLU A 17 -0.11 6.99 2.90
C GLU A 17 0.37 5.70 2.22
N LEU A 18 -0.40 4.62 2.32
CA LEU A 18 -0.09 3.37 1.63
C LEU A 18 -0.09 3.55 0.11
N GLN A 19 -1.03 4.33 -0.42
CA GLN A 19 -1.09 4.62 -1.85
C GLN A 19 0.12 5.44 -2.30
N LYS A 20 0.51 6.50 -1.58
CA LYS A 20 1.70 7.30 -1.89
C LYS A 20 2.97 6.46 -2.01
N ILE A 21 3.15 5.45 -1.13
CA ILE A 21 4.30 4.54 -1.21
C ILE A 21 4.21 3.67 -2.47
N GLY A 22 3.02 3.19 -2.82
CA GLY A 22 2.77 2.43 -4.05
C GLY A 22 3.05 3.24 -5.33
N ASP A 23 2.65 4.50 -5.34
CA ASP A 23 2.89 5.44 -6.43
C ASP A 23 4.39 5.73 -6.57
N GLY A 24 5.09 5.92 -5.45
CA GLY A 24 6.55 6.12 -5.45
C GLY A 24 7.35 4.97 -6.07
N PHE A 25 6.90 3.71 -5.95
CA PHE A 25 7.52 2.60 -6.69
C PHE A 25 7.35 2.75 -8.21
N SER A 26 6.19 3.24 -8.66
CA SER A 26 5.91 3.43 -10.09
C SER A 26 6.76 4.56 -10.67
N ASP A 27 6.94 5.63 -9.90
CA ASP A 27 7.79 6.76 -10.28
C ASP A 27 9.24 6.32 -10.41
N LEU A 28 9.79 5.61 -9.41
CA LEU A 28 11.16 5.09 -9.44
C LEU A 28 11.41 4.12 -10.61
N ILE A 29 10.46 3.23 -10.92
CA ILE A 29 10.55 2.34 -12.07
C ILE A 29 10.58 3.14 -13.37
N THR A 30 9.77 4.20 -13.47
CA THR A 30 9.72 5.08 -14.65
C THR A 30 11.03 5.84 -14.82
N GLU A 31 11.58 6.42 -13.75
CA GLU A 31 12.85 7.13 -13.77
C GLU A 31 14.02 6.21 -14.15
N LEU A 32 14.08 4.99 -13.61
CA LEU A 32 15.08 4.00 -14.01
C LEU A 32 14.96 3.60 -15.48
N GLY A 33 13.74 3.47 -15.99
CA GLY A 33 13.48 3.25 -17.42
C GLY A 33 14.07 4.38 -18.28
N ASN A 34 13.85 5.64 -17.88
CA ASN A 34 14.40 6.81 -18.57
C ASN A 34 15.93 6.83 -18.52
N VAL A 35 16.53 6.50 -17.38
CA VAL A 35 17.99 6.40 -17.23
C VAL A 35 18.55 5.31 -18.15
N LYS A 36 17.92 4.13 -18.20
CA LYS A 36 18.31 3.05 -19.11
C LYS A 36 18.29 3.51 -20.57
N THR A 37 17.19 4.14 -21.00
CA THR A 37 17.06 4.66 -22.36
C THR A 37 18.16 5.68 -22.68
N SER A 38 18.49 6.56 -21.74
CA SER A 38 19.59 7.53 -21.90
C SER A 38 20.94 6.83 -22.04
N VAL A 39 21.23 5.82 -21.20
CA VAL A 39 22.47 5.02 -21.29
C VAL A 39 22.58 4.35 -22.65
N SER A 40 21.55 3.62 -23.08
CA SER A 40 21.54 2.90 -24.36
C SER A 40 21.69 3.82 -25.57
N SER A 41 21.21 5.06 -25.48
CA SER A 41 21.28 6.03 -26.57
C SER A 41 22.63 6.75 -26.67
N ASN A 42 23.31 6.96 -25.53
CA ASN A 42 24.46 7.86 -25.45
C ASN A 42 25.78 7.14 -25.13
N LEU A 43 25.74 5.97 -24.51
CA LEU A 43 26.92 5.25 -24.05
C LEU A 43 27.06 3.92 -24.79
N LYS A 44 28.30 3.45 -24.94
CA LYS A 44 28.64 2.17 -25.58
C LYS A 44 29.78 1.50 -24.84
N GLY A 45 29.93 0.20 -25.08
CA GLY A 45 30.99 -0.61 -24.48
C GLY A 45 30.57 -1.28 -23.18
N GLU A 46 31.47 -2.07 -22.63
CA GLU A 46 31.19 -3.00 -21.53
C GLU A 46 30.65 -2.30 -20.28
N ALA A 47 31.15 -1.11 -19.96
CA ALA A 47 30.68 -0.33 -18.82
C ALA A 47 29.21 0.12 -18.99
N ALA A 48 28.80 0.48 -20.21
CA ALA A 48 27.41 0.84 -20.50
C ALA A 48 26.49 -0.38 -20.36
N THR A 49 26.90 -1.53 -20.90
CA THR A 49 26.15 -2.80 -20.76
C THR A 49 26.03 -3.24 -19.29
N ALA A 50 27.10 -3.08 -18.50
CA ALA A 50 27.06 -3.39 -17.08
C ALA A 50 26.07 -2.49 -16.32
N LEU A 51 26.04 -1.19 -16.65
CA LEU A 51 25.09 -0.24 -16.08
C LEU A 51 23.64 -0.58 -16.47
N GLU A 52 23.37 -0.89 -17.74
CA GLU A 52 22.04 -1.32 -18.20
C GLU A 52 21.57 -2.58 -17.46
N THR A 53 22.46 -3.56 -17.28
CA THR A 53 22.16 -4.80 -16.55
C THR A 53 21.82 -4.51 -15.09
N ALA A 54 22.57 -3.62 -14.44
CA ALA A 54 22.30 -3.21 -13.07
C ALA A 54 20.95 -2.48 -12.95
N ILE A 55 20.60 -1.62 -13.93
CA ILE A 55 19.30 -0.95 -13.98
C ILE A 55 18.16 -1.96 -14.15
N ASP A 56 18.33 -2.98 -15.00
CA ASP A 56 17.34 -4.03 -15.18
C ASP A 56 17.12 -4.85 -13.90
N ASP A 57 18.18 -5.22 -13.19
CA ASP A 57 18.09 -5.92 -11.91
C ASP A 57 17.37 -5.07 -10.85
N LEU A 58 17.72 -3.79 -10.74
CA LEU A 58 17.03 -2.85 -9.84
C LEU A 58 15.55 -2.67 -10.20
N THR A 59 15.24 -2.53 -11.48
CA THR A 59 13.85 -2.40 -11.97
C THR A 59 13.03 -3.65 -11.65
N SER A 60 13.62 -4.84 -11.81
CA SER A 60 13.00 -6.11 -11.45
C SER A 60 12.72 -6.21 -9.94
N LYS A 61 13.68 -5.82 -9.10
CA LYS A 61 13.53 -5.78 -7.64
C LYS A 61 12.43 -4.80 -7.20
N LEU A 62 12.39 -3.61 -7.79
CA LEU A 62 11.34 -2.62 -7.52
C LEU A 62 9.96 -3.09 -7.98
N THR A 63 9.88 -3.77 -9.13
CA THR A 63 8.62 -4.36 -9.61
C THR A 63 8.09 -5.40 -8.63
N LYS A 64 8.96 -6.27 -8.11
CA LYS A 64 8.59 -7.24 -7.06
C LYS A 64 8.15 -6.55 -5.77
N ALA A 65 8.89 -5.52 -5.34
CA ALA A 65 8.54 -4.73 -4.16
C ALA A 65 7.17 -4.05 -4.31
N LYS A 66 6.88 -3.48 -5.49
CA LYS A 66 5.58 -2.90 -5.83
C LYS A 66 4.46 -3.93 -5.74
N THR A 67 4.64 -5.13 -6.28
CA THR A 67 3.65 -6.22 -6.18
C THR A 67 3.40 -6.62 -4.72
N ASN A 68 4.46 -6.78 -3.92
CA ASN A 68 4.32 -7.09 -2.50
C ASN A 68 3.60 -5.96 -1.75
N TRP A 69 3.91 -4.70 -2.10
CA TRP A 69 3.25 -3.53 -1.52
C TRP A 69 1.76 -3.46 -1.87
N HIS A 70 1.40 -3.84 -3.10
CA HIS A 70 0.01 -3.96 -3.51
C HIS A 70 -0.76 -4.92 -2.59
N THR A 71 -0.19 -6.09 -2.30
CA THR A 71 -0.75 -7.05 -1.33
C THR A 71 -0.91 -6.45 0.07
N THR A 72 0.08 -5.68 0.54
CA THR A 72 -0.03 -4.97 1.83
C THR A 72 -1.21 -4.00 1.83
N ASN A 73 -1.39 -3.24 0.75
CA ASN A 73 -2.49 -2.29 0.62
C ASN A 73 -3.86 -3.00 0.59
N GLU A 74 -3.97 -4.12 -0.14
CA GLU A 74 -5.19 -4.94 -0.13
C GLU A 74 -5.51 -5.50 1.26
N ASN A 75 -4.50 -5.97 1.99
CA ASN A 75 -4.68 -6.47 3.35
C ASN A 75 -5.11 -5.35 4.31
N ALA A 76 -4.58 -4.14 4.16
CA ALA A 76 -5.02 -2.98 4.93
C ALA A 76 -6.51 -2.67 4.73
N LYS A 77 -7.02 -2.76 3.49
CA LYS A 77 -8.45 -2.59 3.18
C LYS A 77 -9.31 -3.67 3.84
N LYS A 78 -8.87 -4.93 3.80
CA LYS A 78 -9.57 -6.04 4.48
C LYS A 78 -9.63 -5.82 6.00
N VAL A 79 -8.54 -5.34 6.61
CA VAL A 79 -8.51 -5.01 8.04
C VAL A 79 -9.48 -3.87 8.37
N GLU A 80 -9.55 -2.83 7.53
CA GLU A 80 -10.53 -1.75 7.69
C GLU A 80 -11.99 -2.28 7.68
N GLU A 81 -12.32 -3.17 6.75
CA GLU A 81 -13.65 -3.80 6.68
C GLU A 81 -13.97 -4.63 7.93
N ILE A 82 -13.00 -5.37 8.45
CA ILE A 82 -13.16 -6.15 9.68
C ILE A 82 -13.41 -5.22 10.87
N ILE A 83 -12.67 -4.12 10.99
CA ILE A 83 -12.84 -3.14 12.07
C ILE A 83 -14.21 -2.46 11.98
N LYS A 84 -14.66 -2.07 10.78
CA LYS A 84 -16.01 -1.52 10.57
C LYS A 84 -17.09 -2.47 11.06
N LYS A 85 -17.03 -3.74 10.65
CA LYS A 85 -18.00 -4.76 11.08
C LYS A 85 -17.98 -4.97 12.60
N ALA A 86 -16.80 -5.04 13.20
CA ALA A 86 -16.67 -5.20 14.65
C ALA A 86 -17.22 -4.00 15.44
N ASP A 87 -17.02 -2.78 14.95
CA ASP A 87 -17.59 -1.55 15.53
C ASP A 87 -19.13 -1.55 15.42
N GLU A 88 -19.68 -1.92 14.26
CA GLU A 88 -21.13 -2.06 14.04
C GLU A 88 -21.77 -3.12 14.94
N ASP A 89 -21.16 -4.31 15.03
CA ASP A 89 -21.69 -5.40 15.86
C ASP A 89 -21.60 -5.08 17.36
N SER A 90 -20.53 -4.40 17.79
CA SER A 90 -20.40 -3.93 19.17
C SER A 90 -21.49 -2.93 19.55
N LYS A 91 -21.84 -2.02 18.63
CA LYS A 91 -22.94 -1.05 18.83
C LYS A 91 -24.29 -1.74 19.02
N LYS A 92 -24.60 -2.74 18.19
CA LYS A 92 -25.85 -3.52 18.30
C LYS A 92 -25.99 -4.19 19.67
N ILE A 93 -24.94 -4.83 20.16
CA ILE A 93 -24.94 -5.51 21.48
C ILE A 93 -25.17 -4.50 22.61
N VAL A 94 -24.54 -3.33 22.54
CA VAL A 94 -24.72 -2.26 23.52
C VAL A 94 -26.14 -1.69 23.49
N ASP A 95 -26.74 -1.52 22.31
CA ASP A 95 -28.10 -1.02 22.16
C ASP A 95 -29.14 -2.05 22.64
N GLU A 96 -28.95 -3.34 22.38
CA GLU A 96 -29.78 -4.43 22.91
C GLU A 96 -29.73 -4.51 24.45
N GLN A 97 -28.54 -4.36 25.05
CA GLN A 97 -28.40 -4.33 26.51
C GLN A 97 -29.06 -3.11 27.16
N LYS A 98 -29.07 -1.95 26.49
CA LYS A 98 -29.75 -0.73 26.97
C LYS A 98 -31.26 -0.78 26.81
N GLY A 99 -31.77 -1.45 25.77
CA GLY A 99 -33.20 -1.64 25.54
C GLY A 99 -33.87 -2.70 26.44
N GLY A 100 -33.12 -3.69 26.92
CA GLY A 100 -33.61 -4.78 27.76
C GLY A 100 -33.66 -4.50 29.27
N GLY A 101 -33.14 -3.35 29.74
CA GLY A 101 -33.03 -3.01 31.16
C GLY A 101 -34.25 -2.30 31.78
N SER A 102 -35.38 -2.24 31.08
CA SER A 102 -36.62 -1.61 31.58
C SER A 102 -37.72 -2.64 31.83
N TRP A 103 -37.53 -3.56 32.77
CA TRP A 103 -38.60 -4.30 33.46
C TRP A 103 -38.18 -4.62 34.89
#